data_AF-A0A4P6JXP7-F1
#
_entry.id   AF-A0A4P6JXP7-F1
#
_cell.length_a   1.000
_cell.length_b   1.000
_cell.length_c   1.000
_cell.angle_alpha   90.00
_cell.angle_beta   90.00
_cell.angle_gamma   90.00
#
_symmetry.space_group_name_H-M   'P 1'
#
loop_
_entity.id
_entity.type
_entity.pdbx_description
1 polymer ?
#
loop_
_entity_poly.entity_id
_entity_poly.type
_entity_poly.pdbx_seq_one_letter_code
_entity_poly.pdbx_strand_id
1 'polypeptide(L)'
;MLAHARVTDTLPAVFASMSSQPVLAPVDFLEAEYSPALLLPSGFEAAFHADEEFSLGASSGFDTYFEEMWDYTEEKPIFRNHFYTREEMMRVLLENVLPSPSDYSLGHTPSLSYRAGFALGWLSAFAFTDRRMALLGVAALRQLVDHLLLCEQAHKERKF
;
A
#
# COMPACT_ATOMS: atom_id res chain seq x y z
N MET A 1 19.94 30.47 -41.16
CA MET A 1 19.78 29.01 -41.23
C MET A 1 20.04 28.45 -39.84
N LEU A 2 18.98 28.22 -39.07
CA LEU A 2 19.05 27.73 -37.69
C LEU A 2 19.13 26.21 -37.72
N ALA A 3 20.24 25.65 -37.22
CA ALA A 3 20.43 24.22 -37.09
C ALA A 3 19.62 23.73 -35.87
N HIS A 4 18.63 22.87 -36.13
CA HIS A 4 17.92 22.11 -35.11
C HIS A 4 18.89 21.15 -34.42
N ALA A 5 19.36 21.51 -33.23
CA ALA A 5 19.95 20.55 -32.31
C ALA A 5 18.82 19.67 -31.75
N ARG A 6 18.65 18.47 -32.33
CA ARG A 6 17.90 17.40 -31.70
C ARG A 6 18.67 16.97 -30.44
N VAL A 7 18.18 17.40 -29.29
CA VAL A 7 18.54 16.81 -28.01
C VAL A 7 17.91 15.41 -27.99
N THR A 8 18.69 14.40 -28.38
CA THR A 8 18.36 13.01 -28.06
C THR A 8 18.85 12.75 -26.64
N ASP A 9 18.03 13.16 -25.66
CA ASP A 9 18.15 12.65 -24.30
C ASP A 9 17.69 11.20 -24.33
N THR A 10 18.60 10.31 -24.74
CA THR A 10 18.48 8.90 -24.43
C THR A 10 18.63 8.78 -22.92
N LEU A 11 17.49 8.68 -22.23
CA LEU A 11 17.40 8.23 -20.85
C LEU A 11 18.35 7.04 -20.65
N PRO A 12 19.11 6.97 -19.55
CA PRO A 12 19.90 5.78 -19.27
C PRO A 12 18.93 4.61 -19.16
N ALA A 13 18.98 3.73 -20.15
CA ALA A 13 18.33 2.44 -20.10
C ALA A 13 18.98 1.70 -18.92
N VAL A 14 18.32 1.76 -17.77
CA VAL A 14 18.61 0.87 -16.66
C VAL A 14 18.24 -0.51 -17.18
N PHE A 15 19.23 -1.21 -17.71
CA PHE A 15 19.19 -2.65 -17.89
C PHE A 15 18.95 -3.24 -16.51
N ALA A 16 17.68 -3.45 -16.18
CA ALA A 16 17.27 -4.30 -15.09
C ALA A 16 17.76 -5.70 -15.43
N SER A 17 19.00 -5.98 -15.00
CA SER A 17 19.50 -7.33 -14.84
C SER A 17 18.40 -8.13 -14.15
N MET A 18 17.93 -9.20 -14.80
CA MET A 18 17.06 -10.21 -14.19
C MET A 18 17.87 -11.05 -13.19
N SER A 19 18.58 -10.39 -12.29
CA SER A 19 19.27 -11.00 -11.17
C SER A 19 18.23 -11.26 -10.10
N SER A 20 17.86 -12.54 -9.96
CA SER A 20 17.43 -13.20 -8.72
C SER A 20 17.01 -12.21 -7.63
N GLN A 21 15.70 -12.00 -7.48
CA GLN A 21 15.19 -11.27 -6.33
C GLN A 21 15.83 -11.86 -5.06
N PRO A 22 16.46 -11.03 -4.21
CA PRO A 22 17.03 -11.54 -2.96
C PRO A 22 15.89 -12.22 -2.19
N VAL A 23 16.09 -13.50 -1.86
CA VAL A 23 15.20 -14.21 -0.96
C VAL A 23 15.40 -13.57 0.41
N LEU A 24 14.46 -12.71 0.80
CA LEU A 24 14.47 -12.05 2.10
C LEU A 24 14.42 -13.13 3.19
N ALA A 25 15.38 -13.06 4.11
CA ALA A 25 15.44 -13.93 5.27
C ALA A 25 14.45 -13.43 6.35
N PRO A 26 13.92 -14.30 7.21
CA PRO A 26 13.03 -13.90 8.31
C PRO A 26 13.56 -12.75 9.18
N VAL A 27 14.89 -12.66 9.33
CA VAL A 27 15.56 -11.59 10.08
C VAL A 27 15.40 -10.20 9.43
N ASP A 28 15.30 -10.15 8.10
CA ASP A 28 15.12 -8.88 7.36
C ASP A 28 13.74 -8.25 7.66
N PHE A 29 12.80 -9.03 8.20
CA PHE A 29 11.45 -8.62 8.52
C PHE A 29 11.22 -8.30 10.00
N LEU A 30 12.02 -8.88 10.91
CA LEU A 30 11.88 -8.69 12.36
C LEU A 30 12.32 -7.31 12.85
N GLU A 31 13.15 -6.61 12.09
CA GLU A 31 13.70 -5.29 12.45
C GLU A 31 13.17 -4.15 11.57
N ALA A 32 12.24 -4.43 10.65
CA ALA A 32 11.73 -3.42 9.73
C ALA A 32 10.68 -2.54 10.41
N GLU A 33 10.83 -1.23 10.33
CA GLU A 33 9.82 -0.25 10.72
C GLU A 33 9.07 0.29 9.50
N TYR A 34 7.82 0.72 9.69
CA TYR A 34 7.07 1.38 8.64
C TYR A 34 7.86 2.57 8.07
N SER A 35 8.10 2.56 6.76
CA SER A 35 8.78 3.64 6.07
C SER A 35 8.11 3.99 4.75
N PRO A 36 7.45 5.15 4.61
CA PRO A 36 6.85 5.57 3.34
C PRO A 36 7.90 5.81 2.25
N ALA A 37 9.19 5.91 2.60
CA ALA A 37 10.30 6.11 1.67
C ALA A 37 10.40 4.99 0.63
N LEU A 38 9.99 3.76 0.97
CA LEU A 38 9.98 2.60 0.07
C LEU A 38 9.03 2.78 -1.12
N LEU A 39 7.98 3.58 -0.90
CA LEU A 39 6.97 3.89 -1.90
C LEU A 39 7.27 5.19 -2.66
N LEU A 40 8.34 5.92 -2.36
CA LEU A 40 8.68 7.11 -3.14
C LEU A 40 8.99 6.75 -4.60
N PRO A 41 8.52 7.54 -5.58
CA PRO A 41 7.82 8.82 -5.45
C PRO A 41 6.29 8.72 -5.58
N SER A 42 5.61 7.80 -4.87
CA SER A 42 4.18 7.52 -5.07
C SER A 42 3.23 8.71 -4.81
N GLY A 43 3.68 9.77 -4.14
CA GLY A 43 2.95 11.04 -4.04
C GLY A 43 1.54 10.90 -3.46
N PHE A 44 1.36 9.99 -2.50
CA PHE A 44 0.08 9.80 -1.81
C PHE A 44 -0.31 11.07 -1.05
N GLU A 45 -1.61 11.35 -0.95
CA GLU A 45 -2.10 12.71 -0.63
C GLU A 45 -1.63 13.21 0.74
N ALA A 46 -1.00 14.40 0.73
CA ALA A 46 -0.46 15.05 1.93
C ALA A 46 -1.50 15.31 3.03
N ALA A 47 -2.79 15.39 2.68
CA ALA A 47 -3.87 15.64 3.63
C ALA A 47 -4.02 14.51 4.66
N PHE A 48 -3.84 13.26 4.24
CA PHE A 48 -3.92 12.12 5.14
C PHE A 48 -2.69 11.98 6.04
N HIS A 49 -1.52 12.41 5.58
CA HIS A 49 -0.27 12.30 6.36
C HIS A 49 -0.26 13.14 7.65
N ALA A 50 -1.13 14.14 7.76
CA ALA A 50 -1.29 14.95 8.98
C ALA A 50 -2.31 14.37 9.97
N ASP A 51 -3.03 13.31 9.59
CA ASP A 51 -4.05 12.65 10.41
C ASP A 51 -3.40 11.58 11.30
N GLU A 52 -3.67 11.64 12.61
CA GLU A 52 -3.18 10.67 13.58
C GLU A 52 -3.74 9.27 13.29
N GLU A 53 -5.00 9.16 12.87
CA GLU A 53 -5.62 7.89 12.54
C GLU A 53 -4.99 7.25 11.31
N PHE A 54 -4.57 8.06 10.33
CA PHE A 54 -3.82 7.56 9.18
C PHE A 54 -2.47 6.97 9.60
N SER A 55 -1.75 7.66 10.49
CA SER A 55 -0.46 7.18 10.99
C SER A 55 -0.61 5.87 11.77
N LEU A 56 -1.63 5.78 12.63
CA LEU A 56 -1.97 4.54 13.34
C LEU A 56 -2.32 3.40 12.37
N GLY A 57 -3.15 3.70 11.37
CA GLY A 57 -3.48 2.75 10.31
C GLY A 57 -2.23 2.27 9.58
N ALA A 58 -1.36 3.19 9.16
CA ALA A 58 -0.14 2.86 8.41
C ALA A 58 0.82 1.95 9.18
N SER A 59 1.02 2.18 10.48
CA SER A 59 1.78 1.24 11.31
C SER A 59 1.07 -0.11 11.39
N SER A 60 -0.24 -0.12 11.67
CA SER A 60 -1.00 -1.38 11.80
C SER A 60 -0.96 -2.22 10.52
N GLY A 61 -1.15 -1.62 9.34
CA GLY A 61 -1.14 -2.36 8.08
C GLY A 61 0.24 -2.85 7.69
N PHE A 62 1.30 -2.12 8.07
CA PHE A 62 2.68 -2.55 7.89
C PHE A 62 2.98 -3.80 8.73
N ASP A 63 2.58 -3.80 10.00
CA ASP A 63 2.74 -4.95 10.90
C ASP A 63 1.93 -6.16 10.39
N THR A 64 0.67 -5.94 9.99
CA THR A 64 -0.21 -7.01 9.49
C THR A 64 0.35 -7.73 8.26
N TYR A 65 1.02 -7.02 7.34
CA TYR A 65 1.67 -7.67 6.19
C TYR A 65 2.67 -8.75 6.63
N PHE A 66 3.45 -8.49 7.68
CA PHE A 66 4.39 -9.47 8.19
C PHE A 66 3.71 -10.55 9.00
N GLU A 67 2.69 -10.22 9.79
CA GLU A 67 1.89 -11.21 10.51
C GLU A 67 1.28 -12.25 9.56
N GLU A 68 0.82 -11.84 8.38
CA GLU A 68 0.31 -12.74 7.32
C GLU A 68 1.37 -13.69 6.76
N MET A 69 2.66 -13.40 6.95
CA MET A 69 3.76 -14.29 6.58
C MET A 69 4.10 -15.31 7.67
N TRP A 70 3.46 -15.25 8.85
CA TRP A 70 3.69 -16.20 9.93
C TRP A 70 2.48 -17.13 10.13
N ASP A 71 2.71 -18.43 9.98
CA ASP A 71 1.77 -19.43 10.47
C ASP A 71 2.08 -19.76 11.93
N TYR A 72 1.14 -19.44 12.81
CA TYR A 72 1.22 -19.79 14.23
C TYR A 72 0.70 -21.21 14.45
N THR A 73 1.62 -22.17 14.60
CA THR A 73 1.29 -23.56 15.00
C THR A 73 1.43 -23.74 16.51
N GLU A 74 0.88 -24.81 17.07
CA GLU A 74 0.99 -25.12 18.51
C GLU A 74 2.45 -25.30 18.98
N GLU A 75 3.38 -25.63 18.07
CA GLU A 75 4.77 -25.90 18.41
C GLU A 75 5.67 -24.66 18.26
N LYS A 76 5.57 -23.95 17.13
CA LYS A 76 6.34 -22.73 16.85
C LYS A 76 5.79 -21.92 15.66
N PRO A 77 6.07 -20.61 15.57
CA PRO A 77 5.80 -19.81 14.39
C PRO A 77 6.62 -20.31 13.18
N ILE A 78 5.98 -20.42 12.02
CA ILE A 78 6.62 -20.80 10.75
C ILE A 78 6.50 -19.62 9.78
N PHE A 79 7.64 -19.06 9.37
CA PHE A 79 7.67 -18.03 8.34
C PHE A 79 7.42 -18.66 6.96
N ARG A 80 6.40 -18.18 6.26
CA ARG A 80 6.09 -18.52 4.88
C ARG A 80 6.28 -17.29 4.01
N ASN A 81 7.29 -17.36 3.15
CA ASN A 81 7.47 -16.33 2.14
C ASN A 81 6.29 -16.41 1.15
N HIS A 82 5.41 -15.42 1.17
CA HIS A 82 4.25 -15.34 0.29
C HIS A 82 4.47 -14.26 -0.77
N PHE A 83 4.35 -14.66 -2.03
CA PHE A 83 4.46 -13.75 -3.17
C PHE A 83 3.06 -13.39 -3.65
N TYR A 84 2.54 -12.28 -3.16
CA TYR A 84 1.20 -11.80 -3.53
C TYR A 84 1.11 -11.55 -5.04
N THR A 85 0.07 -12.12 -5.64
CA THR A 85 -0.34 -11.81 -7.00
C THR A 85 -1.06 -10.46 -7.06
N ARG A 86 -1.22 -9.91 -8.27
CA ARG A 86 -1.98 -8.67 -8.48
C ARG A 86 -3.42 -8.79 -7.98
N GLU A 87 -4.04 -9.95 -8.16
CA GLU A 87 -5.43 -10.19 -7.74
C GLU A 87 -5.56 -10.23 -6.22
N GLU A 88 -4.61 -10.85 -5.52
CA GLU A 88 -4.57 -10.88 -4.05
C GLU A 88 -4.31 -9.49 -3.48
N MET A 89 -3.32 -8.76 -4.02
CA MET A 89 -3.05 -7.37 -3.60
C MET A 89 -4.28 -6.48 -3.78
N MET A 90 -4.97 -6.56 -4.93
CA MET A 90 -6.21 -5.80 -5.13
C MET A 90 -7.32 -6.21 -4.16
N ARG A 91 -7.44 -7.49 -3.83
CA ARG A 91 -8.40 -7.99 -2.86
C ARG A 91 -8.14 -7.40 -1.47
N VAL A 92 -6.90 -7.46 -1.00
CA VAL A 92 -6.48 -6.86 0.28
C VAL A 92 -6.82 -5.37 0.31
N LEU A 93 -6.52 -4.62 -0.74
CA LEU A 93 -6.87 -3.20 -0.82
C LEU A 93 -8.37 -2.97 -0.73
N LEU A 94 -9.18 -3.73 -1.47
CA LEU A 94 -10.63 -3.56 -1.46
C LEU A 94 -11.24 -3.93 -0.12
N GLU A 95 -10.83 -5.03 0.49
CA GLU A 95 -11.35 -5.51 1.78
C GLU A 95 -11.02 -4.57 2.94
N ASN A 96 -9.86 -3.90 2.90
CA ASN A 96 -9.45 -3.00 3.97
C ASN A 96 -9.91 -1.55 3.76
N VAL A 97 -10.06 -1.09 2.51
CA VAL A 97 -10.46 0.29 2.20
C VAL A 97 -11.98 0.44 2.10
N LEU A 98 -12.67 -0.54 1.54
CA LEU A 98 -14.14 -0.51 1.45
C LEU A 98 -14.73 -1.05 2.76
N PRO A 99 -15.72 -0.36 3.34
CA PRO A 99 -16.35 -0.83 4.57
C PRO A 99 -17.13 -2.12 4.28
N SER A 100 -16.92 -3.16 5.07
CA SER A 100 -17.72 -4.37 4.96
C SER A 100 -19.16 -4.07 5.40
N PRO A 101 -20.18 -4.67 4.78
CA PRO A 101 -21.56 -4.60 5.27
C PRO A 101 -21.71 -4.98 6.74
N SER A 102 -20.83 -5.85 7.26
CA SER A 102 -20.78 -6.24 8.68
C SER A 102 -20.28 -5.13 9.61
N ASP A 103 -19.48 -4.18 9.11
CA ASP A 103 -18.91 -3.13 9.95
C ASP A 103 -19.97 -2.11 10.35
N TYR A 104 -21.00 -1.95 9.51
CA TYR A 104 -22.16 -1.11 9.79
C TYR A 104 -23.04 -1.67 10.91
N SER A 105 -23.11 -3.01 11.06
CA SER A 105 -23.93 -3.63 12.11
C SER A 105 -23.25 -3.59 13.48
N LEU A 106 -21.93 -3.42 13.53
CA LEU A 106 -21.14 -3.31 14.76
C LEU A 106 -20.94 -1.86 15.24
N GLY A 107 -21.40 -0.87 14.48
CA GLY A 107 -21.39 0.54 14.87
C GLY A 107 -20.00 1.21 14.89
N HIS A 108 -18.96 0.51 14.45
CA HIS A 108 -17.58 0.99 14.49
C HIS A 108 -16.85 0.66 13.19
N THR A 109 -17.22 1.37 12.12
CA THR A 109 -16.40 1.39 10.91
C THR A 109 -15.23 2.35 11.14
N PRO A 110 -13.97 1.90 10.99
CA PRO A 110 -12.82 2.80 11.06
C PRO A 110 -12.93 3.92 10.02
N SER A 111 -12.33 5.07 10.32
CA SER A 111 -12.37 6.21 9.39
C SER A 111 -11.73 5.86 8.04
N LEU A 112 -12.04 6.65 7.02
CA LEU A 112 -11.35 6.52 5.73
C LEU A 112 -9.84 6.78 5.88
N SER A 113 -9.44 7.73 6.75
CA SER A 113 -8.04 8.01 7.05
C SER A 113 -7.31 6.78 7.59
N TYR A 114 -7.87 6.12 8.61
CA TYR A 114 -7.29 4.90 9.18
C TYR A 114 -7.13 3.81 8.11
N ARG A 115 -8.18 3.55 7.33
CA ARG A 115 -8.18 2.49 6.31
C ARG A 115 -7.22 2.77 5.15
N ALA A 116 -7.14 4.02 4.71
CA ALA A 116 -6.16 4.45 3.71
C ALA A 116 -4.73 4.31 4.25
N GLY A 117 -4.51 4.67 5.52
CA GLY A 117 -3.26 4.46 6.23
C GLY A 117 -2.87 2.99 6.24
N PHE A 118 -3.78 2.12 6.70
CA PHE A 118 -3.58 0.68 6.75
C PHE A 118 -3.17 0.10 5.40
N ALA A 119 -3.93 0.40 4.34
CA ALA A 119 -3.62 -0.07 3.01
C ALA A 119 -2.25 0.44 2.51
N LEU A 120 -1.88 1.69 2.81
CA LEU A 120 -0.56 2.23 2.44
C LEU A 120 0.58 1.59 3.23
N GLY A 121 0.37 1.33 4.53
CA GLY A 121 1.29 0.61 5.40
C GLY A 121 1.59 -0.78 4.87
N TRP A 122 0.54 -1.53 4.56
CA TRP A 122 0.64 -2.87 3.98
C TRP A 122 1.38 -2.85 2.63
N LEU A 123 1.07 -1.89 1.75
CA LEU A 123 1.79 -1.73 0.48
C LEU A 123 3.26 -1.36 0.66
N SER A 124 3.60 -0.61 1.72
CA SER A 124 4.97 -0.26 2.04
C SER A 124 5.78 -1.50 2.44
N ALA A 125 5.19 -2.37 3.27
CA ALA A 125 5.78 -3.66 3.60
C ALA A 125 5.88 -4.57 2.36
N PHE A 126 4.85 -4.58 1.51
CA PHE A 126 4.88 -5.33 0.24
C PHE A 126 5.99 -4.85 -0.72
N ALA A 127 6.42 -3.59 -0.63
CA ALA A 127 7.48 -3.07 -1.47
C ALA A 127 8.85 -3.72 -1.21
N PHE A 128 9.06 -4.37 -0.06
CA PHE A 128 10.27 -5.16 0.20
C PHE A 128 10.39 -6.36 -0.74
N THR A 129 9.27 -7.02 -1.07
CA THR A 129 9.25 -8.23 -1.93
C THR A 129 8.98 -7.89 -3.39
N ASP A 130 8.03 -6.99 -3.68
CA ASP A 130 7.73 -6.52 -5.04
C ASP A 130 7.33 -5.04 -5.06
N ARG A 131 8.36 -4.18 -5.08
CA ARG A 131 8.19 -2.72 -5.20
C ARG A 131 7.37 -2.31 -6.43
N ARG A 132 7.49 -3.01 -7.56
CA ARG A 132 6.76 -2.63 -8.77
C ARG A 132 5.27 -2.86 -8.59
N MET A 133 4.88 -4.00 -8.01
CA MET A 133 3.48 -4.29 -7.72
C MET A 133 2.93 -3.40 -6.61
N ALA A 134 3.73 -3.12 -5.58
CA ALA A 134 3.36 -2.18 -4.52
C ALA A 134 3.02 -0.78 -5.07
N LEU A 135 3.83 -0.23 -5.97
CA LEU A 135 3.56 1.07 -6.61
C LEU A 135 2.27 1.06 -7.45
N LEU A 136 1.95 -0.04 -8.14
CA LEU A 136 0.67 -0.20 -8.81
C LEU A 136 -0.50 -0.23 -7.81
N GLY A 137 -0.30 -0.88 -6.66
CA GLY A 137 -1.22 -0.86 -5.54
C GLY A 137 -1.47 0.55 -5.00
N VAL A 138 -0.43 1.38 -4.86
CA VAL A 138 -0.60 2.77 -4.40
C VAL A 138 -1.43 3.59 -5.40
N ALA A 139 -1.22 3.40 -6.70
CA ALA A 139 -2.02 4.06 -7.73
C ALA A 139 -3.49 3.62 -7.70
N ALA A 140 -3.77 2.35 -7.37
CA ALA A 140 -5.12 1.83 -7.19
C ALA A 140 -5.77 2.35 -5.90
N LEU A 141 -5.02 2.36 -4.79
CA LEU A 141 -5.46 2.90 -3.51
C LEU A 141 -5.87 4.37 -3.64
N ARG A 142 -5.06 5.18 -4.33
CA ARG A 142 -5.39 6.59 -4.58
C ARG A 142 -6.72 6.74 -5.31
N GLN A 143 -6.94 6.00 -6.40
CA GLN A 143 -8.20 6.05 -7.14
C GLN A 143 -9.40 5.63 -6.28
N LEU A 144 -9.23 4.62 -5.41
CA LEU A 144 -10.27 4.18 -4.48
C LEU A 144 -10.61 5.26 -3.45
N VAL A 145 -9.60 5.87 -2.83
CA VAL A 145 -9.78 6.93 -1.83
C VAL A 145 -10.42 8.18 -2.46
N ASP A 146 -9.94 8.61 -3.63
CA ASP A 146 -10.51 9.73 -4.38
C ASP A 146 -12.00 9.50 -4.69
N HIS A 147 -12.35 8.28 -5.11
CA HIS A 147 -13.73 7.90 -5.39
C HIS A 147 -14.61 7.96 -4.13
N LEU A 148 -14.13 7.44 -3.00
CA LEU A 148 -14.87 7.44 -1.73
C LEU A 148 -15.11 8.85 -1.21
N LEU A 149 -14.11 9.73 -1.29
CA LEU A 149 -14.23 11.14 -0.90
C LEU A 149 -15.30 11.85 -1.74
N LEU A 150 -15.33 11.61 -3.06
CA LEU A 150 -16.36 12.15 -3.94
C LEU A 150 -17.76 11.64 -3.58
N CYS A 151 -17.89 10.35 -3.27
CA CYS A 151 -19.16 9.77 -2.82
C CYS A 151 -19.65 10.37 -1.48
N GLU A 152 -18.75 10.59 -0.52
CA GLU A 152 -19.09 11.23 0.75
C GLU A 152 -19.56 12.67 0.59
N GLN A 153 -18.90 13.44 -0.28
CA GLN A 153 -19.31 14.82 -0.61
C GLN A 153 -20.71 14.85 -1.23
N ALA A 154 -20.95 14.02 -2.25
CA ALA A 154 -22.26 13.93 -2.90
C ALA A 154 -23.38 13.51 -1.93
N HIS A 155 -23.08 12.67 -0.93
CA HIS A 155 -24.07 12.28 0.08
C HIS A 155 -24.37 13.43 1.06
N LYS A 156 -23.37 14.25 1.41
CA LYS A 156 -23.56 15.44 2.27
C LYS A 156 -24.44 16.49 1.59
N GLU A 157 -24.26 16.71 0.29
CA GLU A 157 -25.03 17.69 -0.49
C GLU A 157 -26.51 17.33 -0.66
N ARG A 158 -26.86 16.03 -0.67
CA ARG A 158 -28.27 15.58 -0.79
C ARG A 158 -29.09 15.67 0.51
N LYS A 159 -28.45 16.01 1.63
CA LYS A 159 -29.11 16.14 2.94
C LYS A 159 -29.52 17.58 3.28
N PHE A 160 -29.22 18.53 2.40
CA PHE A 160 -29.67 19.92 2.45
C PHE A 160 -30.74 20.17 1.37
#